data_AF-C0E7B3-F1
#
_entry.id   AF-C0E7B3-F1
#
_cell.length_a   1.000
_cell.length_b   1.000
_cell.length_c   1.000
_cell.angle_alpha   90.00
_cell.angle_beta   90.00
_cell.angle_gamma   90.00
#
_symmetry.space_group_name_H-M   'P 1'
#
loop_
_entity.id
_entity.type
_entity.pdbx_description
1 polymer ?
#
loop_
_entity_poly.entity_id
_entity_poly.type
_entity_poly.pdbx_seq_one_letter_code
_entity_poly.pdbx_strand_id
1 'polypeptide(L)'
;MTTNSDPTARPAERIPREIWILVIAAFIIALGYGFISPILPQLATSFGVGAVAAGAVISAFSFTRLVFAPAGGKLVDKLGARWVYITGLLIVAVTTGLIAAAQEYWHLVLLRGLAGFGSTMFTVSAMGLIVRLAPPTIRGRCSGAYASGFLFGSVFGPALGSLLSVLGFRWPFLIYGLFLALASLVVWLSMPKHIGSRVAQSQDTRLELGVLEALRHPTYRAIIVTSFANGWVNFGVRVAVVPLFVEATFTNGGTVAGYVLSAYAVGNAIALQFSGRVADAIGRKPPIYCGLLVAMVFTASFGFTHSFGVLVVFSACAGLGAGLSNPPIQAALADIIGSDRNGGKTLAAFQMAGDCGTILGPLVIGWVVQQYGYKYAFLIAGAVILIALATWLRAKETLHQPSDMGDAQLTEVIGAVITRDGRILAAQRADTHMWEFPGGKIENGETPKQALEREIREELGCVITVGDKITTTIHNNIALSTYRCTIKSGEPQALEHQAIAWHVPEHLAELDWAPADLPTVEKLTRINHI
;
A
#
# COMPACT_ATOMS: atom_id res chain seq x y z
N MET A 1 35.75 -25.35 11.65
CA MET A 1 35.41 -24.14 10.88
C MET A 1 34.29 -23.41 11.61
N THR A 2 34.67 -22.50 12.50
CA THR A 2 33.77 -21.61 13.22
C THR A 2 33.51 -20.39 12.33
N THR A 3 32.26 -20.21 11.90
CA THR A 3 31.83 -19.04 11.15
C THR A 3 31.99 -17.78 12.00
N ASN A 4 32.92 -16.91 11.63
CA ASN A 4 33.01 -15.54 12.14
C ASN A 4 31.73 -14.80 11.69
N SER A 5 30.79 -14.60 12.62
CA SER A 5 29.71 -13.64 12.46
C SER A 5 30.28 -12.24 12.73
N ASP A 6 30.27 -11.39 11.71
CA ASP A 6 30.63 -9.97 11.78
C ASP A 6 29.87 -9.26 12.92
N PRO A 7 30.55 -8.72 13.95
CA PRO A 7 29.92 -8.12 15.12
C PRO A 7 29.33 -6.72 14.88
N THR A 8 29.45 -6.15 13.68
CA THR A 8 29.02 -4.77 13.36
C THR A 8 27.71 -4.67 12.56
N ALA A 9 27.21 -5.78 12.02
CA ALA A 9 25.90 -5.78 11.35
C ALA A 9 24.80 -5.56 12.40
N ARG A 10 24.20 -4.35 12.44
CA ARG A 10 22.96 -4.12 13.21
C ARG A 10 21.99 -5.24 12.84
N PRO A 11 21.54 -6.08 13.79
CA PRO A 11 20.70 -7.22 13.47
C PRO A 11 19.47 -6.69 12.74
N ALA A 12 19.19 -7.23 11.55
CA ALA A 12 18.08 -6.80 10.71
C ALA A 12 16.83 -6.63 11.59
N GLU A 13 16.34 -5.40 11.71
CA GLU A 13 15.25 -5.10 12.63
C GLU A 13 14.08 -6.04 12.32
N ARG A 14 13.67 -6.79 13.36
CA ARG A 14 12.63 -7.81 13.25
C ARG A 14 11.28 -7.14 13.38
N ILE A 15 10.29 -7.66 12.67
CA ILE A 15 8.90 -7.21 12.79
C ILE A 15 8.43 -7.49 14.24
N PRO A 16 7.95 -6.46 14.97
CA PRO A 16 7.49 -6.62 16.36
C PRO A 16 6.36 -7.65 16.49
N ARG A 17 6.24 -8.27 17.67
CA ARG A 17 5.21 -9.27 17.97
C ARG A 17 3.80 -8.70 17.80
N GLU A 18 3.60 -7.44 18.16
CA GLU A 18 2.34 -6.71 18.06
C GLU A 18 1.89 -6.56 16.61
N ILE A 19 2.84 -6.35 15.69
CA ILE A 19 2.55 -6.31 14.26
C ILE A 19 2.12 -7.69 13.77
N TRP A 20 2.78 -8.77 14.19
CA TRP A 20 2.33 -10.13 13.84
C TRP A 20 0.93 -10.45 14.35
N ILE A 21 0.55 -9.95 15.53
CA ILE A 21 -0.83 -10.07 16.04
C ILE A 21 -1.81 -9.35 15.10
N LEU A 22 -1.47 -8.15 14.62
CA LEU A 22 -2.27 -7.43 13.63
C LEU A 22 -2.31 -8.14 12.27
N VAL A 23 -1.23 -8.81 11.85
CA VAL A 23 -1.18 -9.61 10.61
C VAL A 23 -2.13 -10.81 10.71
N ILE A 24 -2.13 -11.52 11.83
CA ILE A 24 -3.05 -12.65 12.07
C ILE A 24 -4.50 -12.14 12.11
N ALA A 25 -4.75 -11.01 12.79
CA ALA A 25 -6.07 -10.40 12.79
C ALA A 25 -6.50 -9.98 11.37
N ALA A 26 -5.61 -9.41 10.57
CA ALA A 26 -5.87 -9.04 9.18
C ALA A 26 -6.23 -10.25 8.30
N PHE A 27 -5.52 -11.37 8.50
CA PHE A 27 -5.83 -12.63 7.85
C PHE A 27 -7.23 -13.12 8.22
N ILE A 28 -7.58 -13.12 9.51
CA ILE A 28 -8.92 -13.52 9.97
C ILE A 28 -9.98 -12.58 9.41
N ILE A 29 -9.78 -11.25 9.46
CA ILE A 29 -10.71 -10.28 8.87
C ILE A 29 -10.94 -10.59 7.37
N ALA A 30 -9.87 -10.84 6.62
CA ALA A 30 -9.94 -11.14 5.20
C ALA A 30 -10.57 -12.49 4.87
N LEU A 31 -10.46 -13.51 5.74
CA LEU A 31 -11.22 -14.76 5.58
C LEU A 31 -12.73 -14.48 5.51
N GLY A 32 -13.21 -13.50 6.28
CA GLY A 32 -14.60 -13.07 6.26
C GLY A 32 -15.11 -12.68 4.90
N TYR A 33 -14.31 -11.94 4.14
CA TYR A 33 -14.65 -11.56 2.77
C TYR A 33 -14.99 -12.80 1.96
N GLY A 34 -14.15 -13.84 2.05
CA GLY A 34 -14.37 -15.07 1.32
C GLY A 34 -15.43 -16.00 1.90
N PHE A 35 -15.59 -16.07 3.23
CA PHE A 35 -16.65 -16.88 3.86
C PHE A 35 -18.03 -16.37 3.47
N ILE A 36 -18.16 -15.05 3.48
CA ILE A 36 -19.42 -14.35 3.30
C ILE A 36 -19.76 -14.19 1.82
N SER A 37 -18.77 -13.89 0.97
CA SER A 37 -19.05 -13.45 -0.40
C SER A 37 -19.89 -14.43 -1.24
N PRO A 38 -19.65 -15.76 -1.25
CA PRO A 38 -20.48 -16.66 -2.04
C PRO A 38 -21.87 -16.90 -1.42
N ILE A 39 -22.01 -16.72 -0.11
CA ILE A 39 -23.17 -17.21 0.66
C ILE A 39 -24.18 -16.10 0.92
N LEU A 40 -23.71 -14.87 1.13
CA LEU A 40 -24.57 -13.74 1.49
C LEU A 40 -25.63 -13.43 0.43
N PRO A 41 -25.33 -13.39 -0.88
CA PRO A 41 -26.37 -13.18 -1.89
C PRO A 41 -27.41 -14.31 -1.88
N GLN A 42 -26.97 -15.56 -1.72
CA GLN A 42 -27.86 -16.73 -1.67
C GLN A 42 -28.76 -16.72 -0.43
N LEU A 43 -28.19 -16.40 0.75
CA LEU A 43 -28.94 -16.22 1.99
C LEU A 43 -29.94 -15.05 1.88
N ALA A 44 -29.58 -13.96 1.21
CA ALA A 44 -30.52 -12.86 1.00
C ALA A 44 -31.71 -13.34 0.14
N THR A 45 -31.44 -14.01 -0.99
CA THR A 45 -32.51 -14.51 -1.88
C THR A 45 -33.38 -15.60 -1.23
N SER A 46 -32.91 -16.31 -0.20
CA SER A 46 -33.75 -17.29 0.51
C SER A 46 -34.89 -16.67 1.32
N PHE A 47 -34.87 -15.35 1.55
CA PHE A 47 -36.00 -14.57 2.06
C PHE A 47 -37.04 -14.20 0.98
N GLY A 48 -36.94 -14.77 -0.22
CA GLY A 48 -37.87 -14.51 -1.32
C GLY A 48 -37.67 -13.17 -2.03
N VAL A 49 -36.53 -12.50 -1.80
CA VAL A 49 -36.21 -11.22 -2.45
C VAL A 49 -35.36 -11.44 -3.71
N GLY A 50 -35.44 -10.51 -4.67
CA GLY A 50 -34.68 -10.59 -5.92
C GLY A 50 -33.24 -10.09 -5.82
N ALA A 51 -32.50 -10.17 -6.94
CA ALA A 51 -31.08 -9.79 -7.03
C ALA A 51 -30.74 -8.36 -6.58
N VAL A 52 -31.62 -7.35 -6.81
CA VAL A 52 -31.43 -5.98 -6.31
C VAL A 52 -31.32 -5.96 -4.79
N ALA A 53 -32.23 -6.65 -4.11
CA ALA A 53 -32.26 -6.71 -2.65
C ALA A 53 -31.06 -7.50 -2.10
N ALA A 54 -30.64 -8.58 -2.77
CA ALA A 54 -29.40 -9.28 -2.42
C ALA A 54 -28.16 -8.36 -2.56
N GLY A 55 -28.12 -7.54 -3.61
CA GLY A 55 -27.10 -6.52 -3.79
C GLY A 55 -27.13 -5.42 -2.71
N ALA A 56 -28.33 -4.98 -2.30
CA ALA A 56 -28.49 -3.94 -1.29
C ALA A 56 -27.90 -4.32 0.08
N VAL A 57 -27.90 -5.61 0.44
CA VAL A 57 -27.27 -6.12 1.66
C VAL A 57 -25.74 -5.91 1.64
N ILE A 58 -25.11 -6.03 0.46
CA ILE A 58 -23.68 -5.76 0.26
C ILE A 58 -23.43 -4.25 0.24
N SER A 59 -24.29 -3.49 -0.44
CA SER A 59 -24.20 -2.03 -0.51
C SER A 59 -24.35 -1.36 0.86
N ALA A 60 -25.21 -1.87 1.76
CA ALA A 60 -25.42 -1.32 3.10
C ALA A 60 -24.13 -1.29 3.95
N PHE A 61 -23.31 -2.34 3.82
CA PHE A 61 -22.00 -2.42 4.48
C PHE A 61 -21.05 -1.32 3.98
N SER A 62 -20.89 -1.20 2.66
CA SER A 62 -19.97 -0.22 2.06
C SER A 62 -20.48 1.21 2.18
N PHE A 63 -21.80 1.43 2.14
CA PHE A 63 -22.42 2.73 2.39
C PHE A 63 -22.10 3.23 3.79
N THR A 64 -22.26 2.38 4.79
CA THR A 64 -21.92 2.75 6.17
C THR A 64 -20.43 3.00 6.31
N ARG A 65 -19.59 2.23 5.62
CA ARG A 65 -18.15 2.50 5.60
C ARG A 65 -17.82 3.89 5.05
N LEU A 66 -18.40 4.25 3.91
CA LEU A 66 -18.21 5.54 3.25
C LEU A 66 -18.66 6.71 4.13
N VAL A 67 -19.85 6.62 4.74
CA VAL A 67 -20.42 7.68 5.59
C VAL A 67 -19.58 7.92 6.84
N PHE A 68 -19.07 6.86 7.47
CA PHE A 68 -18.35 6.96 8.74
C PHE A 68 -16.83 7.04 8.59
N ALA A 69 -16.27 6.83 7.40
CA ALA A 69 -14.82 6.91 7.15
C ALA A 69 -14.18 8.24 7.63
N PRO A 70 -14.78 9.43 7.36
CA PRO A 70 -14.21 10.70 7.83
C PRO A 70 -14.19 10.84 9.36
N ALA A 71 -15.10 10.17 10.07
CA ALA A 71 -15.20 10.25 11.53
C ALA A 71 -14.20 9.32 12.25
N GLY A 72 -13.65 8.33 11.56
CA GLY A 72 -12.78 7.31 12.16
C GLY A 72 -11.52 7.88 12.82
N GLY A 73 -10.89 8.89 12.20
CA GLY A 73 -9.68 9.52 12.75
C GLY A 73 -9.94 10.21 14.10
N LYS A 74 -10.99 11.04 14.16
CA LYS A 74 -11.40 11.72 15.40
C LYS A 74 -11.75 10.72 16.51
N LEU A 75 -12.34 9.58 16.14
CA LEU A 75 -12.67 8.52 17.09
C LEU A 75 -11.41 7.86 17.68
N VAL A 76 -10.41 7.61 16.83
CA VAL A 76 -9.09 7.10 17.26
C VAL A 76 -8.39 8.11 18.16
N ASP A 77 -8.46 9.40 17.86
CA ASP A 77 -7.87 10.45 18.69
C ASP A 77 -8.54 10.53 20.07
N LYS A 78 -9.87 10.37 20.14
CA LYS A 78 -10.63 10.47 21.39
C LYS A 78 -10.56 9.23 22.26
N LEU A 79 -10.70 8.04 21.67
CA LEU A 79 -10.82 6.76 22.39
C LEU A 79 -9.51 5.96 22.44
N GLY A 80 -8.53 6.35 21.62
CA GLY A 80 -7.29 5.61 21.43
C GLY A 80 -7.44 4.47 20.43
N ALA A 81 -6.40 4.28 19.61
CA ALA A 81 -6.40 3.30 18.53
C ALA A 81 -6.76 1.88 19.01
N ARG A 82 -6.10 1.38 20.06
CA ARG A 82 -6.38 0.04 20.60
C ARG A 82 -7.87 -0.22 20.85
N TRP A 83 -8.56 0.71 21.52
CA TRP A 83 -9.98 0.54 21.86
C TRP A 83 -10.87 0.63 20.63
N VAL A 84 -10.60 1.56 19.72
CA VAL A 84 -11.34 1.66 18.45
C VAL A 84 -11.17 0.40 17.60
N TYR A 85 -9.98 -0.19 17.58
CA TYR A 85 -9.73 -1.44 16.87
C TYR A 85 -10.51 -2.63 17.46
N ILE A 86 -10.43 -2.83 18.78
CA ILE A 86 -11.09 -3.94 19.48
C ILE A 86 -12.61 -3.81 19.40
N THR A 87 -13.15 -2.62 19.68
CA THR A 87 -14.60 -2.37 19.60
C THR A 87 -15.12 -2.52 18.17
N GLY A 88 -14.37 -2.04 17.17
CA GLY A 88 -14.70 -2.25 15.76
C GLY A 88 -14.77 -3.73 15.39
N LEU A 89 -13.75 -4.52 15.76
CA LEU A 89 -13.73 -5.97 15.55
C LEU A 89 -14.92 -6.67 16.23
N LEU A 90 -15.21 -6.30 17.48
CA LEU A 90 -16.29 -6.91 18.26
C LEU A 90 -17.67 -6.57 17.69
N ILE A 91 -17.88 -5.35 17.22
CA ILE A 91 -19.11 -4.96 16.50
C ILE A 91 -19.31 -5.88 15.31
N VAL A 92 -18.30 -6.03 14.44
CA VAL A 92 -18.40 -6.91 13.25
C VAL A 92 -18.59 -8.37 13.64
N ALA A 93 -17.91 -8.85 14.69
CA ALA A 93 -18.06 -10.21 15.20
C ALA A 93 -19.50 -10.51 15.60
N VAL A 94 -20.09 -9.64 16.44
CA VAL A 94 -21.44 -9.79 16.96
C VAL A 94 -22.47 -9.65 15.84
N THR A 95 -22.40 -8.58 15.05
CA THR A 95 -23.39 -8.34 13.99
C THR A 95 -23.35 -9.43 12.93
N THR A 96 -22.16 -9.93 12.59
CA THR A 96 -22.02 -11.02 11.63
C THR A 96 -22.50 -12.35 12.20
N GLY A 97 -22.21 -12.66 13.47
CA GLY A 97 -22.78 -13.84 14.13
C GLY A 97 -24.31 -13.80 14.18
N LEU A 98 -24.90 -12.64 14.48
CA LEU A 98 -26.35 -12.45 14.53
C LEU A 98 -27.05 -12.65 13.18
N ILE A 99 -26.35 -12.50 12.04
CA ILE A 99 -26.91 -12.81 10.71
C ILE A 99 -27.38 -14.27 10.62
N ALA A 100 -26.71 -15.19 11.32
CA ALA A 100 -27.13 -16.59 11.33
C ALA A 100 -28.52 -16.80 11.96
N ALA A 101 -28.91 -15.93 12.90
CA ALA A 101 -30.22 -15.94 13.53
C ALA A 101 -31.25 -15.05 12.79
N ALA A 102 -30.90 -14.51 11.62
CA ALA A 102 -31.81 -13.66 10.86
C ALA A 102 -33.06 -14.44 10.41
N GLN A 103 -34.21 -13.89 10.78
CA GLN A 103 -35.54 -14.39 10.40
C GLN A 103 -36.22 -13.55 9.31
N GLU A 104 -35.71 -12.35 9.04
CA GLU A 104 -36.31 -11.39 8.12
C GLU A 104 -35.20 -10.70 7.33
N TYR A 105 -35.51 -10.32 6.10
CA TYR A 105 -34.54 -9.67 5.20
C TYR A 105 -33.93 -8.40 5.80
N TRP A 106 -34.73 -7.57 6.47
CA TRP A 106 -34.25 -6.31 7.04
C TRP A 106 -33.20 -6.51 8.14
N HIS A 107 -33.21 -7.67 8.84
CA HIS A 107 -32.14 -8.01 9.78
C HIS A 107 -30.79 -8.06 9.06
N LEU A 108 -30.72 -8.62 7.85
CA LEU A 108 -29.49 -8.68 7.07
C LEU A 108 -28.96 -7.28 6.75
N VAL A 109 -29.85 -6.39 6.27
CA VAL A 109 -29.49 -5.01 5.90
C VAL A 109 -29.00 -4.23 7.11
N LEU A 110 -29.72 -4.30 8.23
CA LEU A 110 -29.35 -3.59 9.46
C LEU A 110 -28.02 -4.10 10.03
N LEU A 111 -27.89 -5.42 10.20
CA LEU A 111 -26.67 -6.02 10.76
C LEU A 111 -25.46 -5.79 9.85
N ARG A 112 -25.66 -5.73 8.53
CA ARG A 112 -24.61 -5.36 7.57
C ARG A 112 -24.20 -3.90 7.66
N GLY A 113 -25.16 -3.00 7.81
CA GLY A 113 -24.87 -1.59 8.07
C GLY A 113 -24.01 -1.43 9.33
N LEU A 114 -24.43 -2.03 10.44
CA LEU A 114 -23.67 -2.01 11.70
C LEU A 114 -22.27 -2.65 11.56
N ALA A 115 -22.15 -3.75 10.81
CA ALA A 115 -20.85 -4.33 10.47
C ALA A 115 -19.96 -3.36 9.66
N GLY A 116 -20.56 -2.57 8.76
CA GLY A 116 -19.84 -1.53 8.01
C GLY A 116 -19.25 -0.47 8.92
N PHE A 117 -19.99 -0.04 9.94
CA PHE A 117 -19.50 0.89 10.97
C PHE A 117 -18.30 0.31 11.74
N GLY A 118 -18.42 -0.92 12.25
CA GLY A 118 -17.32 -1.61 12.93
C GLY A 118 -16.09 -1.81 12.01
N SER A 119 -16.34 -2.06 10.72
CA SER A 119 -15.28 -2.21 9.72
C SER A 119 -14.47 -0.95 9.50
N THR A 120 -15.13 0.22 9.46
CA THR A 120 -14.45 1.50 9.41
C THR A 120 -13.57 1.72 10.64
N MET A 121 -14.10 1.43 11.83
CA MET A 121 -13.38 1.61 13.09
C MET A 121 -12.06 0.81 13.12
N PHE A 122 -12.12 -0.50 12.86
CA PHE A 122 -10.90 -1.31 12.92
C PHE A 122 -9.92 -0.96 11.80
N THR A 123 -10.39 -0.59 10.60
CA THR A 123 -9.51 -0.31 9.46
C THR A 123 -8.68 0.95 9.70
N VAL A 124 -9.34 2.04 10.11
CA VAL A 124 -8.66 3.31 10.42
C VAL A 124 -7.69 3.12 11.59
N SER A 125 -8.11 2.36 12.60
CA SER A 125 -7.25 2.10 13.74
C SER A 125 -6.09 1.15 13.45
N ALA A 126 -6.22 0.19 12.55
CA ALA A 126 -5.15 -0.76 12.21
C ALA A 126 -3.92 -0.03 11.69
N MET A 127 -4.13 0.90 10.75
CA MET A 127 -3.07 1.71 10.16
C MET A 127 -2.42 2.59 11.22
N GLY A 128 -3.21 3.22 12.09
CA GLY A 128 -2.69 4.01 13.22
C GLY A 128 -1.85 3.19 14.20
N LEU A 129 -2.23 1.94 14.46
CA LEU A 129 -1.47 1.02 15.30
C LEU A 129 -0.15 0.60 14.64
N ILE A 130 -0.16 0.26 13.36
CA ILE A 130 1.07 -0.09 12.62
C ILE A 130 2.07 1.06 12.65
N VAL A 131 1.63 2.28 12.38
CA VAL A 131 2.51 3.48 12.40
C VAL A 131 3.13 3.71 13.77
N ARG A 132 2.37 3.46 14.86
CA ARG A 132 2.83 3.67 16.25
C ARG A 132 3.72 2.54 16.78
N LEU A 133 3.54 1.32 16.29
CA LEU A 133 4.24 0.13 16.79
C LEU A 133 5.44 -0.26 15.92
N ALA A 134 5.42 0.07 14.62
CA ALA A 134 6.50 -0.26 13.71
C ALA A 134 7.66 0.77 13.80
N PRO A 135 8.91 0.31 13.95
CA PRO A 135 10.08 1.18 13.86
C PRO A 135 10.13 1.92 12.50
N PRO A 136 10.53 3.21 12.47
CA PRO A 136 10.50 4.02 11.25
C PRO A 136 11.21 3.39 10.04
N THR A 137 12.35 2.73 10.29
CA THR A 137 13.21 2.06 9.29
C THR A 137 12.52 0.88 8.59
N ILE A 138 11.61 0.17 9.27
CA ILE A 138 10.94 -1.05 8.75
C ILE A 138 9.41 -0.91 8.63
N ARG A 139 8.87 0.31 8.67
CA ARG A 139 7.42 0.57 8.51
C ARG A 139 6.83 0.00 7.23
N GLY A 140 7.56 0.11 6.11
CA GLY A 140 7.16 -0.48 4.84
C GLY A 140 7.05 -2.00 4.91
N ARG A 141 8.01 -2.67 5.54
CA ARG A 141 7.99 -4.14 5.76
C ARG A 141 6.83 -4.57 6.65
N CYS A 142 6.54 -3.81 7.70
CA CYS A 142 5.41 -4.08 8.61
C CYS A 142 4.06 -3.93 7.89
N SER A 143 3.90 -2.85 7.11
CA SER A 143 2.70 -2.61 6.31
C SER A 143 2.54 -3.67 5.22
N GLY A 144 3.64 -4.08 4.58
CA GLY A 144 3.67 -5.18 3.62
C GLY A 144 3.26 -6.53 4.23
N ALA A 145 3.73 -6.84 5.45
CA ALA A 145 3.31 -8.06 6.16
C ALA A 145 1.80 -8.05 6.47
N TYR A 146 1.26 -6.91 6.90
CA TYR A 146 -0.19 -6.74 7.13
C TYR A 146 -1.00 -6.95 5.85
N ALA A 147 -0.58 -6.32 4.74
CA ALA A 147 -1.21 -6.48 3.44
C ALA A 147 -1.17 -7.94 2.94
N SER A 148 -0.04 -8.62 3.13
CA SER A 148 0.11 -10.05 2.79
C SER A 148 -0.84 -10.93 3.60
N GLY A 149 -0.98 -10.69 4.92
CA GLY A 149 -1.95 -11.41 5.75
C GLY A 149 -3.38 -11.26 5.22
N PHE A 150 -3.77 -10.03 4.88
CA PHE A 150 -5.08 -9.75 4.28
C PHE A 150 -5.25 -10.47 2.92
N LEU A 151 -4.24 -10.41 2.05
CA LEU A 151 -4.26 -11.08 0.75
C LEU A 151 -4.47 -12.59 0.89
N PHE A 152 -3.68 -13.26 1.73
CA PHE A 152 -3.84 -14.71 1.94
C PHE A 152 -5.23 -15.04 2.49
N GLY A 153 -5.74 -14.29 3.46
CA GLY A 153 -7.08 -14.51 3.97
C GLY A 153 -8.16 -14.37 2.89
N SER A 154 -8.01 -13.40 1.98
CA SER A 154 -8.93 -13.22 0.84
C SER A 154 -8.85 -14.34 -0.20
N VAL A 155 -7.70 -15.01 -0.34
CA VAL A 155 -7.49 -16.14 -1.26
C VAL A 155 -8.08 -17.43 -0.68
N PHE A 156 -7.82 -17.71 0.59
CA PHE A 156 -8.32 -18.93 1.24
C PHE A 156 -9.81 -18.85 1.64
N GLY A 157 -10.30 -17.63 1.87
CA GLY A 157 -11.66 -17.39 2.35
C GLY A 157 -12.76 -18.04 1.50
N PRO A 158 -12.84 -17.84 0.17
CA PRO A 158 -13.91 -18.40 -0.65
C PRO A 158 -13.94 -19.92 -0.67
N ALA A 159 -12.77 -20.58 -0.69
CA ALA A 159 -12.67 -22.03 -0.61
C ALA A 159 -13.20 -22.57 0.72
N LEU A 160 -12.81 -21.94 1.84
CA LEU A 160 -13.31 -22.28 3.17
C LEU A 160 -14.81 -22.00 3.32
N GLY A 161 -15.28 -20.84 2.85
CA GLY A 161 -16.71 -20.47 2.85
C GLY A 161 -17.55 -21.48 2.09
N SER A 162 -17.10 -21.86 0.89
CA SER A 162 -17.73 -22.88 0.06
C SER A 162 -17.81 -24.23 0.76
N LEU A 163 -16.73 -24.68 1.41
CA LEU A 163 -16.72 -25.95 2.14
C LEU A 163 -17.73 -25.93 3.31
N LEU A 164 -17.79 -24.81 4.03
CA LEU A 164 -18.72 -24.63 5.15
C LEU A 164 -20.18 -24.46 4.70
N SER A 165 -20.43 -24.07 3.46
CA SER A 165 -21.79 -23.91 2.93
C SER A 165 -22.61 -25.22 2.92
N VAL A 166 -21.94 -26.37 2.91
CA VAL A 166 -22.57 -27.71 3.01
C VAL A 166 -23.28 -27.91 4.35
N LEU A 167 -22.86 -27.20 5.41
CA LEU A 167 -23.53 -27.21 6.71
C LEU A 167 -24.82 -26.37 6.71
N GLY A 168 -25.07 -25.60 5.63
CA GLY A 168 -26.15 -24.64 5.49
C GLY A 168 -25.65 -23.19 5.52
N PHE A 169 -26.43 -22.27 4.96
CA PHE A 169 -26.01 -20.87 4.75
C PHE A 169 -25.72 -20.08 6.03
N ARG A 170 -26.22 -20.51 7.19
CA ARG A 170 -26.11 -19.77 8.46
C ARG A 170 -24.80 -20.01 9.21
N TRP A 171 -24.27 -21.24 9.19
CA TRP A 171 -23.07 -21.63 9.94
C TRP A 171 -21.81 -20.83 9.61
N PRO A 172 -21.52 -20.52 8.32
CA PRO A 172 -20.37 -19.68 7.96
C PRO A 172 -20.35 -18.33 8.67
N PHE A 173 -21.52 -17.72 8.91
CA PHE A 173 -21.64 -16.45 9.62
C PHE A 173 -21.34 -16.58 11.12
N LEU A 174 -21.83 -17.65 11.77
CA LEU A 174 -21.51 -17.94 13.19
C LEU A 174 -20.03 -18.23 13.39
N ILE A 175 -19.46 -19.11 12.57
CA ILE A 175 -18.06 -19.52 12.66
C ILE A 175 -17.16 -18.31 12.45
N TYR A 176 -17.47 -17.48 11.45
CA TYR A 176 -16.70 -16.27 11.19
C TYR A 176 -16.85 -15.23 12.31
N GLY A 177 -18.06 -15.03 12.84
CA GLY A 177 -18.29 -14.18 14.01
C GLY A 177 -17.46 -14.62 15.22
N LEU A 178 -17.37 -15.93 15.47
CA LEU A 178 -16.53 -16.49 16.53
C LEU A 178 -15.03 -16.24 16.27
N PHE A 179 -14.55 -16.44 15.05
CA PHE A 179 -13.15 -16.15 14.71
C PHE A 179 -12.79 -14.67 14.92
N LEU A 180 -13.69 -13.75 14.57
CA LEU A 180 -13.49 -12.32 14.85
C LEU A 180 -13.52 -12.00 16.35
N ALA A 181 -14.42 -12.64 17.11
CA ALA A 181 -14.46 -12.47 18.56
C ALA A 181 -13.17 -12.97 19.22
N LEU A 182 -12.64 -14.12 18.77
CA LEU A 182 -11.35 -14.65 19.21
C LEU A 182 -10.18 -13.74 18.79
N ALA A 183 -10.18 -13.22 17.57
CA ALA A 183 -9.16 -12.26 17.12
C ALA A 183 -9.19 -10.98 17.99
N SER A 184 -10.39 -10.47 18.28
CA SER A 184 -10.60 -9.33 19.17
C SER A 184 -10.07 -9.61 20.59
N LEU A 185 -10.34 -10.82 21.13
CA LEU A 185 -9.84 -11.26 22.42
C LEU A 185 -8.31 -11.36 22.45
N VAL A 186 -7.70 -11.96 21.42
CA VAL A 186 -6.24 -12.07 21.29
C VAL A 186 -5.59 -10.69 21.25
N VAL A 187 -6.15 -9.76 20.48
CA VAL A 187 -5.67 -8.38 20.40
C VAL A 187 -5.84 -7.67 21.75
N TRP A 188 -6.96 -7.89 22.44
CA TRP A 188 -7.18 -7.34 23.78
C TRP A 188 -6.19 -7.88 24.82
N LEU A 189 -5.88 -9.18 24.79
CA LEU A 189 -4.92 -9.78 25.73
C LEU A 189 -3.47 -9.40 25.41
N SER A 190 -3.13 -9.29 24.12
CA SER A 190 -1.73 -9.26 23.67
C SER A 190 -1.20 -7.86 23.34
N MET A 191 -2.07 -6.88 23.05
CA MET A 191 -1.61 -5.53 22.77
C MET A 191 -1.18 -4.82 24.06
N PRO A 192 -0.22 -3.87 24.01
CA PRO A 192 0.13 -3.00 25.15
C PRO A 192 -1.07 -2.13 25.57
N LYS A 193 -1.30 -1.95 26.88
CA LYS A 193 -2.39 -1.10 27.41
C LYS A 193 -2.12 0.39 27.19
N HIS A 194 -0.84 0.76 27.25
CA HIS A 194 -0.36 2.11 26.99
C HIS A 194 0.46 2.10 25.72
N ILE A 195 -0.20 2.30 24.58
CA ILE A 195 0.50 2.65 23.35
C ILE A 195 0.78 4.14 23.49
N GLY A 196 2.04 4.48 23.80
CA GLY A 196 2.43 5.82 24.23
C GLY A 196 1.81 6.93 23.37
N SER A 197 1.45 8.03 24.02
CA SER A 197 1.07 9.30 23.41
C SER A 197 2.20 9.94 22.59
N ARG A 198 3.38 9.32 22.52
CA ARG A 198 4.55 9.71 21.72
C ARG A 198 4.34 9.41 20.23
N VAL A 199 3.38 10.10 19.65
CA VAL A 199 3.56 11.09 18.59
C VAL A 199 2.26 11.89 18.70
N ALA A 200 2.29 12.96 19.52
CA ALA A 200 1.47 14.12 19.22
C ALA A 200 1.71 14.39 17.74
N GLN A 201 0.63 14.43 16.95
CA GLN A 201 0.62 14.82 15.55
C GLN A 201 1.97 15.42 15.15
N SER A 202 2.85 14.66 14.50
CA SER A 202 3.77 15.35 13.61
C SER A 202 2.81 15.99 12.62
N GLN A 203 2.43 17.25 12.87
CA GLN A 203 1.67 18.02 11.91
C GLN A 203 2.50 17.88 10.66
N ASP A 204 1.97 17.13 9.70
CA ASP A 204 2.64 16.94 8.44
C ASP A 204 2.70 18.34 7.85
N THR A 205 3.85 18.99 7.98
CA THR A 205 4.06 20.40 7.63
C THR A 205 4.09 20.58 6.12
N ARG A 206 4.14 19.47 5.37
CA ARG A 206 4.05 19.44 3.91
C ARG A 206 2.74 20.04 3.43
N LEU A 207 2.81 20.81 2.35
CA LEU A 207 1.65 21.42 1.72
C LEU A 207 0.62 20.34 1.35
N GLU A 208 -0.64 20.55 1.72
CA GLU A 208 -1.71 19.63 1.33
C GLU A 208 -1.92 19.66 -0.19
N LEU A 209 -2.06 18.49 -0.81
CA LEU A 209 -2.55 18.38 -2.18
C LEU A 209 -4.08 18.32 -2.16
N GLY A 210 -4.73 19.34 -2.73
CA GLY A 210 -6.19 19.39 -2.82
C GLY A 210 -6.74 18.43 -3.87
N VAL A 211 -7.95 17.89 -3.65
CA VAL A 211 -8.62 16.99 -4.62
C VAL A 211 -8.86 17.69 -5.96
N LEU A 212 -9.32 18.95 -5.93
CA LEU A 212 -9.54 19.76 -7.15
C LEU A 212 -8.25 20.01 -7.92
N GLU A 213 -7.14 20.19 -7.21
CA GLU A 213 -5.82 20.34 -7.81
C GLU A 213 -5.37 19.04 -8.47
N ALA A 214 -5.49 17.90 -7.76
CA ALA A 214 -5.19 16.58 -8.30
C ALA A 214 -6.05 16.24 -9.53
N LEU A 215 -7.34 16.62 -9.55
CA LEU A 215 -8.26 16.42 -10.69
C LEU A 215 -7.82 17.16 -11.97
N ARG A 216 -6.96 18.17 -11.89
CA ARG A 216 -6.35 18.78 -13.08
C ARG A 216 -5.40 17.82 -13.78
N HIS A 217 -4.80 16.87 -13.06
CA HIS A 217 -3.92 15.87 -13.63
C HIS A 217 -4.71 14.79 -14.40
N PRO A 218 -4.43 14.55 -15.70
CA PRO A 218 -5.14 13.55 -16.50
C PRO A 218 -5.04 12.13 -15.92
N THR A 219 -3.89 11.76 -15.37
CA THR A 219 -3.70 10.44 -14.77
C THR A 219 -4.47 10.28 -13.46
N TYR A 220 -4.64 11.35 -12.67
CA TYR A 220 -5.46 11.26 -11.46
C TYR A 220 -6.94 11.03 -11.78
N ARG A 221 -7.46 11.69 -12.83
CA ARG A 221 -8.82 11.41 -13.33
C ARG A 221 -8.97 9.95 -13.75
N ALA A 222 -7.99 9.39 -14.46
CA ALA A 222 -7.99 7.98 -14.83
C ALA A 222 -7.95 7.04 -13.60
N ILE A 223 -7.14 7.38 -12.59
CA ILE A 223 -7.07 6.66 -11.31
C ILE A 223 -8.42 6.66 -10.59
N ILE A 224 -9.12 7.80 -10.52
CA ILE A 224 -10.44 7.91 -9.87
C ILE A 224 -11.49 7.06 -10.59
N VAL A 225 -11.57 7.16 -11.92
CA VAL A 225 -12.51 6.34 -12.72
C VAL A 225 -12.18 4.86 -12.59
N THR A 226 -10.90 4.51 -12.55
CA THR A 226 -10.47 3.11 -12.38
C THR A 226 -10.78 2.60 -10.97
N SER A 227 -10.64 3.43 -9.94
CA SER A 227 -11.04 3.08 -8.57
C SER A 227 -12.53 2.75 -8.50
N PHE A 228 -13.37 3.61 -9.10
CA PHE A 228 -14.80 3.35 -9.22
C PHE A 228 -15.10 2.04 -9.96
N ALA A 229 -14.46 1.81 -11.11
CA ALA A 229 -14.64 0.57 -11.87
C ALA A 229 -14.19 -0.67 -11.08
N ASN A 230 -13.12 -0.55 -10.30
CA ASN A 230 -12.64 -1.61 -9.41
C ASN A 230 -13.68 -1.93 -8.34
N GLY A 231 -14.19 -0.91 -7.66
CA GLY A 231 -15.28 -1.01 -6.70
C GLY A 231 -16.51 -1.71 -7.28
N TRP A 232 -16.91 -1.29 -8.48
CA TRP A 232 -18.06 -1.83 -9.21
C TRP A 232 -17.89 -3.30 -9.57
N VAL A 233 -16.74 -3.68 -10.13
CA VAL A 233 -16.54 -5.03 -10.67
C VAL A 233 -16.15 -6.00 -9.57
N ASN A 234 -15.19 -5.66 -8.74
CA ASN A 234 -14.58 -6.58 -7.78
C ASN A 234 -15.42 -6.79 -6.53
N PHE A 235 -16.23 -5.79 -6.16
CA PHE A 235 -17.12 -5.90 -5.01
C PHE A 235 -18.58 -5.87 -5.44
N GLY A 236 -18.94 -5.05 -6.44
CA GLY A 236 -20.30 -5.03 -6.94
C GLY A 236 -20.70 -6.32 -7.67
N VAL A 237 -20.06 -6.58 -8.81
CA VAL A 237 -20.40 -7.71 -9.69
C VAL A 237 -19.88 -9.03 -9.14
N ARG A 238 -18.59 -9.09 -8.79
CA ARG A 238 -17.94 -10.34 -8.39
C ARG A 238 -18.52 -10.91 -7.09
N VAL A 239 -18.77 -10.06 -6.08
CA VAL A 239 -19.27 -10.54 -4.78
C VAL A 239 -20.80 -10.69 -4.78
N ALA A 240 -21.55 -9.81 -5.45
CA ALA A 240 -23.02 -9.90 -5.41
C ALA A 240 -23.62 -10.78 -6.50
N VAL A 241 -23.08 -10.72 -7.72
CA VAL A 241 -23.77 -11.22 -8.92
C VAL A 241 -23.22 -12.56 -9.38
N VAL A 242 -21.91 -12.78 -9.33
CA VAL A 242 -21.30 -14.07 -9.74
C VAL A 242 -21.87 -15.26 -8.96
N PRO A 243 -22.05 -15.21 -7.62
CA PRO A 243 -22.64 -16.32 -6.90
C PRO A 243 -24.09 -16.62 -7.33
N LEU A 244 -24.87 -15.58 -7.64
CA LEU A 244 -26.25 -15.73 -8.12
C LEU A 244 -26.29 -16.28 -9.56
N PHE A 245 -25.38 -15.82 -10.43
CA PHE A 245 -25.24 -16.32 -11.80
C PHE A 245 -24.90 -17.81 -11.81
N VAL A 246 -23.93 -18.21 -10.99
CA VAL A 246 -23.50 -19.59 -10.88
C VAL A 246 -24.63 -20.46 -10.32
N GLU A 247 -25.33 -20.00 -9.28
CA GLU A 247 -26.50 -20.68 -8.72
C GLU A 247 -27.62 -20.87 -9.75
N ALA A 248 -27.85 -19.88 -10.62
CA ALA A 248 -28.85 -19.96 -11.66
C ALA A 248 -28.46 -20.85 -12.85
N THR A 249 -27.16 -21.12 -13.05
CA THR A 249 -26.66 -21.76 -14.29
C THR A 249 -26.15 -23.18 -14.07
N PHE A 250 -25.59 -23.48 -12.89
CA PHE A 250 -24.91 -24.75 -12.60
C PHE A 250 -25.56 -25.50 -11.44
N THR A 251 -25.51 -26.83 -11.50
CA THR A 251 -25.82 -27.68 -10.35
C THR A 251 -24.77 -27.48 -9.25
N ASN A 252 -25.18 -27.49 -7.99
CA ASN A 252 -24.33 -27.18 -6.82
C ASN A 252 -23.68 -25.78 -6.89
N GLY A 253 -24.48 -24.76 -7.21
CA GLY A 253 -23.98 -23.41 -7.46
C GLY A 253 -23.19 -22.78 -6.31
N GLY A 254 -23.54 -23.06 -5.04
CA GLY A 254 -22.73 -22.68 -3.88
C GLY A 254 -21.26 -23.15 -3.96
N THR A 255 -21.04 -24.42 -4.33
CA THR A 255 -19.69 -24.98 -4.48
C THR A 255 -18.96 -24.38 -5.67
N VAL A 256 -19.66 -24.24 -6.80
CA VAL A 256 -19.10 -23.66 -8.02
C VAL A 256 -18.72 -22.18 -7.80
N ALA A 257 -19.52 -21.42 -7.05
CA ALA A 257 -19.23 -20.03 -6.71
C ALA A 257 -17.93 -19.93 -5.90
N GLY A 258 -17.71 -20.87 -4.96
CA GLY A 258 -16.46 -21.01 -4.23
C GLY A 258 -15.24 -21.18 -5.13
N TYR A 259 -15.31 -22.11 -6.09
CA TYR A 259 -14.22 -22.34 -7.05
C TYR A 259 -13.97 -21.13 -7.96
N VAL A 260 -15.03 -20.52 -8.50
CA VAL A 260 -14.92 -19.35 -9.39
C VAL A 260 -14.29 -18.17 -8.64
N LEU A 261 -14.73 -17.87 -7.42
CA LEU A 261 -14.15 -16.78 -6.61
C LEU A 261 -12.70 -17.08 -6.18
N SER A 262 -12.39 -18.34 -5.88
CA SER A 262 -11.02 -18.75 -5.53
C SER A 262 -10.08 -18.64 -6.74
N ALA A 263 -10.54 -19.04 -7.92
CA ALA A 263 -9.75 -18.94 -9.16
C ALA A 263 -9.38 -17.48 -9.47
N TYR A 264 -10.31 -16.55 -9.28
CA TYR A 264 -10.03 -15.11 -9.35
C TYR A 264 -8.91 -14.71 -8.37
N ALA A 265 -9.02 -15.13 -7.11
CA ALA A 265 -8.04 -14.75 -6.09
C ALA A 265 -6.65 -15.32 -6.39
N VAL A 266 -6.57 -16.55 -6.92
CA VAL A 266 -5.31 -17.15 -7.39
C VAL A 266 -4.71 -16.36 -8.55
N GLY A 267 -5.51 -16.04 -9.57
CA GLY A 267 -5.04 -15.22 -10.70
C GLY A 267 -4.53 -13.85 -10.24
N ASN A 268 -5.24 -13.23 -9.29
CA ASN A 268 -4.83 -11.98 -8.67
C ASN A 268 -3.50 -12.10 -7.92
N ALA A 269 -3.34 -13.11 -7.08
CA ALA A 269 -2.12 -13.37 -6.32
C ALA A 269 -0.91 -13.64 -7.23
N ILE A 270 -1.09 -14.39 -8.33
CA ILE A 270 -0.04 -14.62 -9.33
C ILE A 270 0.44 -13.29 -9.90
N ALA A 271 -0.47 -12.43 -10.36
CA ALA A 271 -0.14 -11.14 -10.95
C ALA A 271 0.56 -10.19 -9.98
N LEU A 272 0.16 -10.19 -8.71
CA LEU A 272 0.76 -9.33 -7.68
C LEU A 272 2.26 -9.61 -7.47
N GLN A 273 2.75 -10.83 -7.72
CA GLN A 273 4.16 -11.18 -7.50
C GLN A 273 5.13 -10.43 -8.44
N PHE A 274 4.67 -10.03 -9.62
CA PHE A 274 5.50 -9.39 -10.64
C PHE A 274 5.00 -8.02 -11.08
N SER A 275 3.71 -7.68 -10.87
CA SER A 275 3.10 -6.42 -11.30
C SER A 275 3.91 -5.18 -10.87
N GLY A 276 4.40 -5.13 -9.63
CA GLY A 276 5.24 -4.02 -9.15
C GLY A 276 6.54 -3.88 -9.92
N ARG A 277 7.30 -4.99 -10.05
CA ARG A 277 8.58 -5.02 -10.80
C ARG A 277 8.41 -4.63 -12.26
N VAL A 278 7.33 -5.09 -12.89
CA VAL A 278 7.00 -4.70 -14.27
C VAL A 278 6.73 -3.20 -14.33
N ALA A 279 5.93 -2.66 -13.41
CA ALA A 279 5.63 -1.23 -13.39
C ALA A 279 6.84 -0.35 -13.07
N ASP A 280 7.81 -0.84 -12.32
CA ASP A 280 9.09 -0.14 -12.09
C ASP A 280 9.99 -0.19 -13.32
N ALA A 281 9.92 -1.26 -14.13
CA ALA A 281 10.77 -1.45 -15.29
C ALA A 281 10.28 -0.74 -16.56
N ILE A 282 8.97 -0.77 -16.84
CA ILE A 282 8.39 -0.26 -18.11
C ILE A 282 7.43 0.93 -17.93
N GLY A 283 7.32 1.47 -16.71
CA GLY A 283 6.38 2.55 -16.38
C GLY A 283 5.07 2.05 -15.76
N ARG A 284 4.33 2.95 -15.12
CA ARG A 284 3.06 2.63 -14.44
C ARG A 284 1.95 2.34 -15.44
N LYS A 285 1.88 3.07 -16.56
CA LYS A 285 0.76 3.05 -17.50
C LYS A 285 0.58 1.71 -18.23
N PRO A 286 1.63 1.07 -18.80
CA PRO A 286 1.47 -0.18 -19.56
C PRO A 286 0.82 -1.34 -18.76
N PRO A 287 1.28 -1.70 -17.54
CA PRO A 287 0.65 -2.79 -16.80
C PRO A 287 -0.79 -2.47 -16.37
N ILE A 288 -1.11 -1.19 -16.11
CA ILE A 288 -2.50 -0.79 -15.83
C ILE A 288 -3.39 -1.03 -17.04
N TYR A 289 -2.96 -0.57 -18.21
CA TYR A 289 -3.73 -0.71 -19.45
C TYR A 289 -3.94 -2.19 -19.81
N CYS A 290 -2.88 -2.99 -19.79
CA CYS A 290 -2.96 -4.43 -20.04
C CYS A 290 -3.85 -5.13 -19.02
N GLY A 291 -3.71 -4.81 -17.74
CA GLY A 291 -4.52 -5.39 -16.67
C GLY A 291 -6.01 -5.08 -16.81
N LEU A 292 -6.35 -3.83 -17.12
CA LEU A 292 -7.74 -3.42 -17.36
C LEU A 292 -8.32 -4.06 -18.63
N LEU A 293 -7.54 -4.19 -19.69
CA LEU A 293 -7.98 -4.86 -20.92
C LEU A 293 -8.31 -6.34 -20.68
N VAL A 294 -7.41 -7.06 -19.99
CA VAL A 294 -7.64 -8.46 -19.59
C VAL A 294 -8.88 -8.57 -18.70
N ALA A 295 -8.98 -7.73 -17.66
CA ALA A 295 -10.14 -7.74 -16.76
C ALA A 295 -11.45 -7.45 -17.52
N MET A 296 -11.45 -6.52 -18.47
CA MET A 296 -12.61 -6.17 -19.30
C MET A 296 -13.09 -7.36 -20.14
N VAL A 297 -12.19 -7.96 -20.93
CA VAL A 297 -12.53 -9.07 -21.83
C VAL A 297 -13.10 -10.25 -21.05
N PHE A 298 -12.40 -10.68 -20.01
CA PHE A 298 -12.81 -11.88 -19.28
C PHE A 298 -14.04 -11.64 -18.41
N THR A 299 -14.20 -10.49 -17.77
CA THR A 299 -15.42 -10.17 -17.01
C THR A 299 -16.64 -10.08 -17.92
N ALA A 300 -16.53 -9.44 -19.09
CA ALA A 300 -17.62 -9.35 -20.06
C ALA A 300 -18.03 -10.72 -20.62
N SER A 301 -17.08 -11.65 -20.71
CA SER A 301 -17.29 -12.99 -21.29
C SER A 301 -18.02 -13.96 -20.35
N PHE A 302 -18.14 -13.66 -19.05
CA PHE A 302 -18.82 -14.54 -18.07
C PHE A 302 -20.25 -14.90 -18.50
N GLY A 303 -21.00 -13.92 -19.02
CA GLY A 303 -22.40 -14.09 -19.39
C GLY A 303 -22.66 -14.95 -20.63
N PHE A 304 -21.61 -15.46 -21.28
CA PHE A 304 -21.69 -16.26 -22.49
C PHE A 304 -21.29 -17.72 -22.27
N THR A 305 -20.63 -18.03 -21.15
CA THR A 305 -20.18 -19.39 -20.86
C THR A 305 -21.20 -20.16 -20.03
N HIS A 306 -21.42 -21.41 -20.42
CA HIS A 306 -22.21 -22.40 -19.68
C HIS A 306 -21.33 -23.58 -19.23
N SER A 307 -20.02 -23.47 -19.41
CA SER A 307 -19.05 -24.50 -19.03
C SER A 307 -18.31 -24.08 -17.77
N PHE A 308 -18.33 -24.97 -16.75
CA PHE A 308 -17.66 -24.75 -15.47
C PHE A 308 -16.17 -24.48 -15.65
N GLY A 309 -15.47 -25.31 -16.42
CA GLY A 309 -14.03 -25.16 -16.64
C GLY A 309 -13.67 -23.83 -17.31
N VAL A 310 -14.47 -23.41 -18.30
CA VAL A 310 -14.28 -22.12 -18.98
C VAL A 310 -14.52 -20.95 -18.03
N LEU A 311 -15.55 -21.03 -17.18
CA LEU A 311 -15.84 -19.99 -16.19
C LEU A 311 -14.71 -19.83 -15.16
N VAL A 312 -14.13 -20.94 -14.69
CA VAL A 312 -12.95 -20.94 -13.80
C VAL A 312 -11.75 -20.27 -14.46
N VAL A 313 -11.47 -20.59 -15.73
CA VAL A 313 -10.38 -19.96 -16.49
C VAL A 313 -10.63 -18.46 -16.66
N PHE A 314 -11.84 -18.06 -17.07
CA PHE A 314 -12.20 -16.64 -17.20
C PHE A 314 -12.03 -15.90 -15.87
N SER A 315 -12.41 -16.53 -14.76
CA SER A 315 -12.27 -15.95 -13.42
C SER A 315 -10.80 -15.75 -13.03
N ALA A 316 -9.95 -16.74 -13.26
CA ALA A 316 -8.51 -16.63 -13.04
C ALA A 316 -7.88 -15.52 -13.91
N CYS A 317 -8.26 -15.43 -15.18
CA CYS A 317 -7.76 -14.37 -16.07
C CYS A 317 -8.26 -12.99 -15.66
N ALA A 318 -9.52 -12.84 -15.25
CA ALA A 318 -10.04 -11.58 -14.70
C ALA A 318 -9.30 -11.16 -13.42
N GLY A 319 -8.99 -12.13 -12.55
CA GLY A 319 -8.16 -11.94 -11.36
C GLY A 319 -6.75 -11.45 -11.70
N LEU A 320 -6.12 -12.07 -12.69
CA LEU A 320 -4.80 -11.69 -13.21
C LEU A 320 -4.81 -10.25 -13.75
N GLY A 321 -5.84 -9.86 -14.50
CA GLY A 321 -6.01 -8.49 -14.97
C GLY A 321 -6.11 -7.47 -13.84
N ALA A 322 -6.89 -7.78 -12.80
CA ALA A 322 -7.00 -6.92 -11.61
C ALA A 322 -5.68 -6.85 -10.81
N GLY A 323 -4.94 -7.95 -10.72
CA GLY A 323 -3.67 -7.99 -9.98
C GLY A 323 -2.54 -7.29 -10.71
N LEU A 324 -2.60 -7.24 -12.05
CA LEU A 324 -1.64 -6.50 -12.87
C LEU A 324 -1.85 -4.99 -12.79
N SER A 325 -3.09 -4.53 -12.60
CA SER A 325 -3.46 -3.11 -12.62
C SER A 325 -3.47 -2.43 -11.24
N ASN A 326 -3.83 -3.12 -10.16
CA ASN A 326 -3.99 -2.51 -8.83
C ASN A 326 -2.70 -1.90 -8.23
N PRO A 327 -1.56 -2.61 -8.15
CA PRO A 327 -0.34 -2.04 -7.58
C PRO A 327 0.19 -0.81 -8.35
N PRO A 328 0.23 -0.82 -9.70
CA PRO A 328 0.71 0.33 -10.45
C PRO A 328 -0.22 1.54 -10.34
N ILE A 329 -1.54 1.36 -10.12
CA ILE A 329 -2.47 2.46 -9.81
C ILE A 329 -2.09 3.12 -8.48
N GLN A 330 -1.78 2.33 -7.45
CA GLN A 330 -1.34 2.85 -6.15
C GLN A 330 0.00 3.58 -6.26
N ALA A 331 0.94 3.02 -7.04
CA ALA A 331 2.21 3.67 -7.32
C ALA A 331 2.02 4.99 -8.08
N ALA A 332 1.20 5.02 -9.14
CA ALA A 332 0.90 6.23 -9.89
C ALA A 332 0.21 7.30 -9.04
N LEU A 333 -0.65 6.90 -8.10
CA LEU A 333 -1.25 7.81 -7.12
C LEU A 333 -0.19 8.39 -6.19
N ALA A 334 0.74 7.57 -5.70
CA ALA A 334 1.85 8.02 -4.87
C ALA A 334 2.79 8.97 -5.64
N ASP A 335 3.10 8.65 -6.91
CA ASP A 335 3.91 9.48 -7.80
C ASP A 335 3.28 10.89 -8.00
N ILE A 336 1.95 10.97 -8.13
CA ILE A 336 1.21 12.26 -8.25
C ILE A 336 1.22 13.05 -6.95
N ILE A 337 1.17 12.38 -5.80
CA ILE A 337 1.22 13.03 -4.49
C ILE A 337 2.63 13.55 -4.21
N GLY A 338 3.66 12.78 -4.54
CA GLY A 338 5.07 13.10 -4.29
C GLY A 338 5.47 12.96 -2.81
N SER A 339 6.77 13.02 -2.54
CA SER A 339 7.32 13.02 -1.18
C SER A 339 7.10 14.35 -0.44
N ASP A 340 6.83 15.42 -1.17
CA ASP A 340 6.92 16.79 -0.63
C ASP A 340 5.55 17.35 -0.21
N ARG A 341 4.47 16.61 -0.45
CA ARG A 341 3.09 17.02 -0.16
C ARG A 341 2.35 16.01 0.70
N ASN A 342 1.38 16.51 1.48
CA ASN A 342 0.43 15.68 2.18
C ASN A 342 -0.74 15.31 1.26
N GLY A 343 -0.77 14.06 0.80
CA GLY A 343 -1.79 13.53 -0.12
C GLY A 343 -3.03 12.95 0.55
N GLY A 344 -3.26 13.15 1.85
CA GLY A 344 -4.34 12.48 2.59
C GLY A 344 -5.73 12.68 1.98
N LYS A 345 -6.08 13.91 1.57
CA LYS A 345 -7.37 14.23 0.91
C LYS A 345 -7.50 13.55 -0.46
N THR A 346 -6.43 13.57 -1.24
CA THR A 346 -6.34 12.95 -2.59
C THR A 346 -6.45 11.42 -2.52
N LEU A 347 -5.81 10.80 -1.52
CA LEU A 347 -5.93 9.37 -1.24
C LEU A 347 -7.33 9.00 -0.75
N ALA A 348 -7.94 9.81 0.12
CA ALA A 348 -9.30 9.59 0.59
C ALA A 348 -10.30 9.64 -0.57
N ALA A 349 -10.20 10.64 -1.47
CA ALA A 349 -11.05 10.72 -2.66
C ALA A 349 -10.91 9.49 -3.58
N PHE A 350 -9.69 8.96 -3.73
CA PHE A 350 -9.46 7.70 -4.43
C PHE A 350 -10.20 6.51 -3.80
N GLN A 351 -10.16 6.38 -2.47
CA GLN A 351 -10.86 5.30 -1.76
C GLN A 351 -12.39 5.47 -1.86
N MET A 352 -12.89 6.69 -1.67
CA MET A 352 -14.32 7.01 -1.77
C MET A 352 -14.88 6.72 -3.16
N ALA A 353 -14.11 6.96 -4.23
CA ALA A 353 -14.52 6.60 -5.58
C ALA A 353 -14.75 5.09 -5.73
N GLY A 354 -13.87 4.27 -5.15
CA GLY A 354 -14.03 2.82 -5.11
C GLY A 354 -15.24 2.38 -4.28
N ASP A 355 -15.44 2.98 -3.11
CA ASP A 355 -16.61 2.70 -2.27
C ASP A 355 -17.92 3.03 -2.99
N CYS A 356 -17.99 4.15 -3.72
CA CYS A 356 -19.13 4.48 -4.58
C CYS A 356 -19.41 3.39 -5.62
N GLY A 357 -18.36 2.86 -6.25
CA GLY A 357 -18.49 1.72 -7.17
C GLY A 357 -19.03 0.47 -6.47
N THR A 358 -18.54 0.16 -5.28
CA THR A 358 -19.02 -0.97 -4.47
C THR A 358 -20.48 -0.81 -4.03
N ILE A 359 -20.94 0.41 -3.77
CA ILE A 359 -22.32 0.69 -3.37
C ILE A 359 -23.27 0.59 -4.57
N LEU A 360 -22.92 1.24 -5.69
CA LEU A 360 -23.80 1.32 -6.86
C LEU A 360 -23.80 0.04 -7.69
N GLY A 361 -22.67 -0.66 -7.77
CA GLY A 361 -22.51 -1.86 -8.59
C GLY A 361 -23.55 -2.95 -8.34
N PRO A 362 -23.72 -3.48 -7.11
CA PRO A 362 -24.72 -4.50 -6.81
C PRO A 362 -26.16 -4.07 -7.10
N LEU A 363 -26.49 -2.79 -6.85
CA LEU A 363 -27.85 -2.27 -7.01
C LEU A 363 -28.23 -2.18 -8.48
N VAL A 364 -27.38 -1.52 -9.28
CA VAL A 364 -27.63 -1.35 -10.71
C VAL A 364 -27.55 -2.69 -11.43
N ILE A 365 -26.52 -3.49 -11.16
CA ILE A 365 -26.38 -4.78 -11.84
C ILE A 365 -27.45 -5.76 -11.38
N GLY A 366 -27.81 -5.78 -10.10
CA GLY A 366 -28.93 -6.57 -9.61
C GLY A 366 -30.25 -6.22 -10.32
N TRP A 367 -30.48 -4.94 -10.61
CA TRP A 367 -31.65 -4.49 -11.38
C TRP A 367 -31.59 -4.96 -12.84
N VAL A 368 -30.43 -4.84 -13.47
CA VAL A 368 -30.22 -5.36 -14.83
C VAL A 368 -30.45 -6.87 -14.89
N VAL A 369 -29.96 -7.63 -13.92
CA VAL A 369 -30.18 -9.09 -13.85
C VAL A 369 -31.66 -9.41 -13.80
N GLN A 370 -32.46 -8.66 -13.04
CA GLN A 370 -33.90 -8.89 -12.94
C GLN A 370 -34.65 -8.61 -14.25
N GLN A 371 -34.26 -7.56 -14.99
CA GLN A 371 -34.99 -7.11 -16.18
C GLN A 371 -34.50 -7.75 -17.48
N TYR A 372 -33.19 -7.95 -17.60
CA TYR A 372 -32.52 -8.33 -18.85
C TYR A 372 -31.69 -9.61 -18.72
N GLY A 373 -31.43 -10.09 -17.50
CA GLY A 373 -30.66 -11.30 -17.23
C GLY A 373 -29.14 -11.10 -17.10
N TYR A 374 -28.43 -12.17 -16.76
CA TYR A 374 -27.00 -12.13 -16.39
C TYR A 374 -26.06 -11.73 -17.54
N LYS A 375 -26.41 -12.04 -18.78
CA LYS A 375 -25.59 -11.67 -19.95
C LYS A 375 -25.34 -10.17 -20.03
N TYR A 376 -26.40 -9.36 -19.90
CA TYR A 376 -26.28 -7.90 -19.96
C TYR A 376 -25.60 -7.32 -18.72
N ALA A 377 -25.78 -7.94 -17.56
CA ALA A 377 -25.07 -7.58 -16.33
C ALA A 377 -23.54 -7.63 -16.51
N PHE A 378 -23.02 -8.73 -17.08
CA PHE A 378 -21.57 -8.86 -17.32
C PHE A 378 -21.07 -7.94 -18.45
N LEU A 379 -21.88 -7.70 -19.50
CA LEU A 379 -21.53 -6.73 -20.54
C LEU A 379 -21.43 -5.30 -20.00
N ILE A 380 -22.35 -4.88 -19.12
CA ILE A 380 -22.28 -3.56 -18.47
C ILE A 380 -21.06 -3.46 -17.55
N ALA A 381 -20.72 -4.53 -16.83
CA ALA A 381 -19.49 -4.59 -16.05
C ALA A 381 -18.25 -4.38 -16.93
N GLY A 382 -18.19 -5.04 -18.09
CA GLY A 382 -17.16 -4.82 -19.10
C GLY A 382 -17.13 -3.38 -19.62
N ALA A 383 -18.30 -2.78 -19.88
CA ALA A 383 -18.40 -1.40 -20.34
C ALA A 383 -17.87 -0.39 -19.30
N VAL A 384 -18.11 -0.62 -18.01
CA VAL A 384 -17.54 0.21 -16.93
C VAL A 384 -16.02 0.14 -16.91
N ILE A 385 -15.44 -1.06 -17.10
CA ILE A 385 -13.97 -1.21 -17.23
C ILE A 385 -13.47 -0.55 -18.52
N LEU A 386 -14.21 -0.65 -19.63
CA LEU A 386 -13.86 -0.01 -20.90
C LEU A 386 -13.80 1.51 -20.77
N ILE A 387 -14.72 2.13 -20.02
CA ILE A 387 -14.68 3.56 -19.70
C ILE A 387 -13.40 3.88 -18.92
N ALA A 388 -13.06 3.09 -17.90
CA ALA A 388 -11.79 3.27 -17.18
C ALA A 388 -10.58 3.14 -18.12
N LEU A 389 -10.52 2.10 -18.95
CA LEU A 389 -9.47 1.87 -19.95
C LEU A 389 -9.33 3.07 -20.91
N ALA A 390 -10.44 3.63 -21.39
CA ALA A 390 -10.44 4.78 -22.29
C ALA A 390 -9.83 6.03 -21.63
N THR A 391 -10.01 6.23 -20.32
CA THR A 391 -9.36 7.37 -19.62
C THR A 391 -7.84 7.24 -19.59
N TRP A 392 -7.30 6.03 -19.61
CA TRP A 392 -5.85 5.78 -19.66
C TRP A 392 -5.22 6.12 -21.01
N LEU A 393 -6.01 6.26 -22.08
CA LEU A 393 -5.51 6.76 -23.37
C LEU A 393 -4.95 8.18 -23.24
N ARG A 394 -5.58 9.01 -22.41
CA ARG A 394 -5.18 10.41 -22.14
C ARG A 394 -4.30 10.57 -20.89
N ALA A 395 -4.13 9.51 -20.10
CA ALA A 395 -3.26 9.53 -18.93
C ALA A 395 -1.79 9.63 -19.38
N LYS A 396 -1.03 10.44 -18.64
CA LYS A 396 0.42 10.56 -18.79
C LYS A 396 1.12 9.53 -17.90
N GLU A 397 2.30 9.08 -18.32
CA GLU A 397 3.17 8.28 -17.47
C GLU A 397 3.58 9.11 -16.23
N THR A 398 3.60 8.47 -15.06
CA THR A 398 3.91 9.13 -13.77
C THR A 398 5.25 8.70 -13.21
N LEU A 399 5.75 7.53 -13.63
CA LEU A 399 7.11 7.13 -13.29
C LEU A 399 8.08 8.05 -14.03
N HIS A 400 8.76 8.92 -13.29
CA HIS A 400 9.83 9.74 -13.85
C HIS A 400 11.03 8.83 -14.12
N GLN A 401 11.36 8.63 -15.40
CA GLN A 401 12.64 8.00 -15.74
C GLN A 401 13.78 9.00 -15.44
N PRO A 402 14.98 8.54 -15.04
CA PRO A 402 16.15 9.42 -14.91
C PRO A 402 16.44 10.23 -16.19
N SER A 403 15.98 9.76 -17.35
CA SER A 403 16.06 10.42 -18.65
C SER A 403 15.01 11.52 -18.90
N ASP A 404 13.92 11.57 -18.13
CA ASP A 404 12.90 12.64 -18.19
C ASP A 404 13.30 13.89 -17.39
N MET A 405 14.42 13.83 -16.66
CA MET A 405 15.10 15.02 -16.14
C MET A 405 15.86 15.72 -17.28
N GLY A 406 15.13 16.20 -18.29
CA GLY A 406 15.68 17.20 -19.21
C GLY A 406 16.09 18.43 -18.42
N ASP A 407 17.37 18.82 -18.49
CA ASP A 407 17.96 20.04 -17.90
C ASP A 407 17.45 20.44 -16.51
N ALA A 408 17.02 19.49 -15.67
CA ALA A 408 16.91 19.74 -14.24
C ALA A 408 18.36 19.91 -13.79
N GLN A 409 18.77 21.17 -13.61
CA GLN A 409 20.11 21.58 -13.24
C GLN A 409 20.47 20.85 -11.94
N LEU A 410 21.10 19.68 -12.06
CA LEU A 410 21.62 18.93 -10.94
C LEU A 410 22.53 19.89 -10.20
N THR A 411 22.24 20.12 -8.92
CA THR A 411 23.14 20.96 -8.13
C THR A 411 24.41 20.15 -7.93
N GLU A 412 25.47 20.51 -8.62
CA GLU A 412 26.78 19.90 -8.45
C GLU A 412 27.36 20.36 -7.11
N VAL A 413 27.60 19.38 -6.25
CA VAL A 413 28.21 19.56 -4.93
C VAL A 413 29.47 18.72 -4.90
N ILE A 414 30.47 19.18 -4.18
CA ILE A 414 31.76 18.52 -4.03
C ILE A 414 32.05 18.27 -2.55
N GLY A 415 32.70 17.15 -2.25
CA GLY A 415 33.08 16.79 -0.88
C GLY A 415 34.53 16.33 -0.79
N ALA A 416 35.21 16.71 0.30
CA ALA A 416 36.61 16.37 0.55
C ALA A 416 36.72 15.18 1.50
N VAL A 417 37.25 14.07 1.00
CA VAL A 417 37.68 12.95 1.84
C VAL A 417 39.12 13.22 2.27
N ILE A 418 39.28 13.95 3.37
CA ILE A 418 40.58 14.34 3.91
C ILE A 418 41.14 13.20 4.77
N THR A 419 42.33 12.71 4.43
CA THR A 419 43.00 11.63 5.16
C THR A 419 44.26 12.09 5.90
N ARG A 420 44.42 11.67 7.17
CA ARG A 420 45.64 11.85 7.99
C ARG A 420 45.84 10.65 8.91
N ASP A 421 47.05 10.07 8.92
CA ASP A 421 47.42 8.94 9.79
C ASP A 421 46.42 7.76 9.75
N GLY A 422 45.92 7.44 8.55
CA GLY A 422 44.93 6.38 8.35
C GLY A 422 43.51 6.72 8.82
N ARG A 423 43.25 7.96 9.25
CA ARG A 423 41.91 8.47 9.62
C ARG A 423 41.36 9.40 8.57
N ILE A 424 40.03 9.47 8.51
CA ILE A 424 39.25 10.33 7.62
C ILE A 424 38.52 11.38 8.47
N LEU A 425 38.56 12.63 8.01
CA LEU A 425 37.84 13.72 8.65
C LEU A 425 36.35 13.69 8.24
N ALA A 426 35.47 13.74 9.22
CA ALA A 426 34.05 13.95 9.05
C ALA A 426 33.65 15.27 9.73
N ALA A 427 32.68 15.98 9.15
CA ALA A 427 32.18 17.23 9.70
C ALA A 427 30.67 17.10 10.00
N GLN A 428 30.22 17.72 11.09
CA GLN A 428 28.83 17.64 11.53
C GLN A 428 28.08 18.93 11.24
N ARG A 429 26.93 18.80 10.57
CA ARG A 429 26.05 19.92 10.24
C ARG A 429 25.40 20.52 11.47
N ALA A 430 25.25 21.84 11.49
CA ALA A 430 24.58 22.55 12.58
C ALA A 430 23.05 22.42 12.57
N ASP A 431 22.42 22.18 11.41
CA ASP A 431 20.96 22.18 11.23
C ASP A 431 20.30 20.81 11.51
N THR A 432 20.96 19.74 11.08
CA THR A 432 20.43 18.37 11.08
C THR A 432 21.18 17.44 12.02
N HIS A 433 22.34 17.88 12.54
CA HIS A 433 23.26 17.07 13.34
C HIS A 433 23.80 15.81 12.64
N MET A 434 23.61 15.69 11.31
CA MET A 434 24.18 14.60 10.51
C MET A 434 25.64 14.90 10.15
N TRP A 435 26.41 13.83 9.89
CA TRP A 435 27.79 13.88 9.44
C TRP A 435 27.87 13.92 7.92
N GLU A 436 28.80 14.70 7.37
CA GLU A 436 29.05 14.82 5.93
C GLU A 436 30.55 15.00 5.64
N PHE A 437 30.93 14.79 4.39
CA PHE A 437 32.26 15.19 3.93
C PHE A 437 32.24 16.70 3.70
N PRO A 438 33.18 17.46 4.30
CA PRO A 438 33.20 18.91 4.18
C PRO A 438 33.35 19.33 2.71
N GLY A 439 32.70 20.42 2.32
CA GLY A 439 32.62 20.89 0.94
C GLY A 439 31.25 21.47 0.59
N GLY A 440 31.17 22.08 -0.59
CA GLY A 440 30.00 22.87 -0.98
C GLY A 440 29.70 22.83 -2.47
N LYS A 441 29.02 23.87 -2.94
CA LYS A 441 28.59 23.98 -4.34
C LYS A 441 29.73 24.51 -5.21
N ILE A 442 29.70 24.14 -6.49
CA ILE A 442 30.60 24.73 -7.47
C ILE A 442 30.06 26.10 -7.88
N GLU A 443 30.86 27.17 -7.71
CA GLU A 443 30.50 28.50 -8.18
C GLU A 443 30.84 28.71 -9.66
N ASN A 444 30.19 29.71 -10.29
CA ASN A 444 30.36 29.99 -11.71
C ASN A 444 31.81 30.36 -12.06
N GLY A 445 32.45 29.54 -12.89
CA GLY A 445 33.82 29.75 -13.37
C GLY A 445 34.89 28.97 -12.60
N GLU A 446 34.52 28.20 -11.58
CA GLU A 446 35.44 27.33 -10.84
C GLU A 446 35.47 25.91 -11.40
N THR A 447 36.64 25.27 -11.37
CA THR A 447 36.73 23.80 -11.52
C THR A 447 36.36 23.10 -10.21
N PRO A 448 35.92 21.82 -10.22
CA PRO A 448 35.61 21.07 -8.99
C PRO A 448 36.74 21.08 -7.96
N LYS A 449 38.01 21.10 -8.41
CA LYS A 449 39.17 21.17 -7.51
C LYS A 449 39.33 22.54 -6.86
N GLN A 450 39.12 23.62 -7.63
CA GLN A 450 39.21 24.99 -7.12
C GLN A 450 38.09 25.28 -6.12
N ALA A 451 36.87 24.86 -6.44
CA ALA A 451 35.75 24.98 -5.52
C ALA A 451 36.04 24.22 -4.21
N LEU A 452 36.65 23.02 -4.27
CA LEU A 452 36.95 22.25 -3.05
C LEU A 452 38.04 22.91 -2.20
N GLU A 453 39.06 23.50 -2.84
CA GLU A 453 40.10 24.24 -2.12
C GLU A 453 39.56 25.52 -1.46
N ARG A 454 38.56 26.18 -2.07
CA ARG A 454 37.87 27.34 -1.50
C ARG A 454 37.01 26.94 -0.31
N GLU A 455 36.08 26.01 -0.52
CA GLU A 455 35.15 25.53 0.50
C GLU A 455 35.89 25.04 1.75
N ILE A 456 36.92 24.21 1.59
CA ILE A 456 37.69 23.69 2.73
C ILE A 456 38.48 24.79 3.45
N ARG A 457 38.90 25.85 2.75
CA ARG A 457 39.54 27.00 3.39
C ARG A 457 38.53 27.81 4.20
N GLU A 458 37.31 27.97 3.70
CA GLU A 458 36.23 28.72 4.35
C GLU A 458 35.65 27.95 5.55
N GLU A 459 35.33 26.68 5.37
CA GLU A 459 34.69 25.83 6.38
C GLU A 459 35.65 25.30 7.44
N LEU A 460 36.91 25.04 7.06
CA LEU A 460 37.89 24.35 7.92
C LEU A 460 39.18 25.14 8.20
N GLY A 461 39.41 26.27 7.54
CA GLY A 461 40.59 27.11 7.79
C GLY A 461 41.93 26.49 7.35
N CYS A 462 41.91 25.41 6.56
CA CYS A 462 43.11 24.70 6.12
C CYS A 462 43.22 24.64 4.59
N VAL A 463 44.42 24.37 4.09
CA VAL A 463 44.69 24.22 2.65
C VAL A 463 44.92 22.75 2.36
N ILE A 464 44.18 22.23 1.39
CA ILE A 464 44.27 20.84 0.94
C ILE A 464 44.88 20.72 -0.46
N THR A 465 45.34 19.52 -0.81
CA THR A 465 45.67 19.11 -2.18
C THR A 465 44.60 18.13 -2.66
N VAL A 466 43.91 18.45 -3.75
CA VAL A 466 42.81 17.64 -4.30
C VAL A 466 43.34 16.58 -5.29
N GLY A 467 43.25 15.32 -4.87
CA GLY A 467 43.66 14.14 -5.64
C GLY A 467 42.57 13.59 -6.56
N ASP A 468 42.48 12.26 -6.62
CA ASP A 468 41.57 11.55 -7.51
C ASP A 468 40.12 11.56 -7.00
N LYS A 469 39.19 11.55 -7.96
CA LYS A 469 37.75 11.42 -7.69
C LYS A 469 37.44 10.00 -7.21
N ILE A 470 36.72 9.87 -6.09
CA ILE A 470 36.33 8.58 -5.52
C ILE A 470 35.03 8.09 -6.18
N THR A 471 34.00 8.93 -6.20
CA THR A 471 32.70 8.61 -6.79
C THR A 471 31.86 9.87 -7.01
N THR A 472 30.81 9.73 -7.82
CA THR A 472 29.67 10.67 -7.84
C THR A 472 28.46 9.92 -7.31
N THR A 473 27.66 10.57 -6.46
CA THR A 473 26.38 10.05 -5.97
C THR A 473 25.27 11.03 -6.34
N ILE A 474 24.09 10.51 -6.66
CA ILE A 474 22.92 11.33 -6.98
C ILE A 474 21.85 11.04 -5.94
N HIS A 475 21.45 12.07 -5.20
CA HIS A 475 20.40 11.99 -4.18
C HIS A 475 19.60 13.29 -4.15
N ASN A 476 18.27 13.23 -4.26
CA ASN A 476 17.35 14.39 -4.21
C ASN A 476 17.83 15.62 -5.02
N ASN A 477 18.13 15.44 -6.31
CA ASN A 477 18.61 16.47 -7.26
C ASN A 477 20.00 17.07 -6.97
N ILE A 478 20.77 16.48 -6.05
CA ILE A 478 22.16 16.83 -5.79
C ILE A 478 23.06 15.76 -6.40
N ALA A 479 24.06 16.18 -7.17
CA ALA A 479 25.14 15.34 -7.67
C ALA A 479 26.40 15.60 -6.84
N LEU A 480 26.65 14.78 -5.82
CA LEU A 480 27.79 14.91 -4.93
C LEU A 480 29.00 14.16 -5.49
N SER A 481 30.07 14.90 -5.80
CA SER A 481 31.36 14.35 -6.25
C SER A 481 32.40 14.42 -5.13
N THR A 482 32.81 13.27 -4.59
CA THR A 482 33.80 13.23 -3.51
C THR A 482 35.22 12.97 -4.03
N TYR A 483 36.20 13.70 -3.50
CA TYR A 483 37.61 13.61 -3.91
C TYR A 483 38.52 13.24 -2.73
N ARG A 484 39.58 12.47 -3.01
CA ARG A 484 40.61 12.18 -2.01
C ARG A 484 41.48 13.42 -1.82
N CYS A 485 41.64 13.86 -0.57
CA CYS A 485 42.34 15.09 -0.25
C CYS A 485 43.40 14.87 0.84
N THR A 486 44.52 15.59 0.75
CA THR A 486 45.56 15.64 1.79
C THR A 486 45.76 17.07 2.28
N ILE A 487 46.08 17.23 3.56
CA ILE A 487 46.34 18.56 4.13
C ILE A 487 47.72 19.03 3.66
N LYS A 488 47.78 20.20 3.02
CA LYS A 488 49.02 20.86 2.58
C LYS A 488 49.56 21.78 3.68
N SER A 489 48.69 22.55 4.33
CA SER A 489 49.06 23.47 5.41
C SER A 489 47.84 23.90 6.24
N GLY A 490 48.04 24.16 7.54
CA GLY A 490 46.98 24.50 8.49
C GLY A 490 46.39 23.27 9.19
N GLU A 491 45.72 23.49 10.31
CA GLU A 491 45.01 22.45 11.06
C GLU A 491 43.50 22.67 10.90
N PRO A 492 42.69 21.65 10.51
CA PRO A 492 41.26 21.80 10.35
C PRO A 492 40.57 22.25 11.65
N GLN A 493 39.72 23.26 11.56
CA GLN A 493 38.89 23.76 12.66
C GLN A 493 37.43 23.84 12.21
N ALA A 494 36.47 23.62 13.11
CA ALA A 494 35.06 23.74 12.76
C ALA A 494 34.65 25.22 12.69
N LEU A 495 34.80 25.88 11.53
CA LEU A 495 34.45 27.31 11.37
C LEU A 495 32.96 27.49 11.08
N GLU A 496 32.39 26.66 10.20
CA GLU A 496 30.96 26.66 9.87
C GLU A 496 30.22 25.41 10.40
N HIS A 497 30.96 24.34 10.62
CA HIS A 497 30.43 23.09 11.15
C HIS A 497 30.23 23.16 12.66
N GLN A 498 29.29 22.38 13.19
CA GLN A 498 29.07 22.29 14.63
C GLN A 498 30.21 21.52 15.32
N ALA A 499 30.72 20.48 14.67
CA ALA A 499 31.81 19.66 15.16
C ALA A 499 32.58 19.04 13.99
N ILE A 500 33.84 18.68 14.22
CA ILE A 500 34.65 17.88 13.30
C ILE A 500 35.29 16.73 14.09
N ALA A 501 35.43 15.57 13.45
CA ALA A 501 36.01 14.40 14.08
C ALA A 501 36.80 13.55 13.09
N TRP A 502 37.87 12.93 13.60
CA TRP A 502 38.72 12.01 12.84
C TRP A 502 38.33 10.57 13.16
N HIS A 503 37.94 9.81 12.13
CA HIS A 503 37.51 8.44 12.26
C HIS A 503 38.38 7.49 11.45
N VAL A 504 38.63 6.29 11.97
CA VAL A 504 39.18 5.22 11.13
C VAL A 504 38.11 4.77 10.12
N PRO A 505 38.49 4.35 8.91
CA PRO A 505 37.54 4.00 7.85
C PRO A 505 36.46 3.01 8.30
N GLU A 506 36.83 2.04 9.15
CA GLU A 506 35.96 0.98 9.65
C GLU A 506 34.83 1.51 10.55
N HIS A 507 35.05 2.62 11.25
CA HIS A 507 34.07 3.26 12.13
C HIS A 507 33.25 4.35 11.44
N LEU A 508 33.52 4.66 10.16
CA LEU A 508 32.71 5.66 9.44
C LEU A 508 31.24 5.24 9.39
N ALA A 509 30.95 3.95 9.19
CA ALA A 509 29.57 3.44 9.12
C ALA A 509 28.76 3.59 10.42
N GLU A 510 29.40 3.95 11.54
CA GLU A 510 28.74 4.13 12.84
C GLU A 510 28.10 5.52 13.00
N LEU A 511 28.56 6.50 12.21
CA LEU A 511 28.06 7.87 12.22
C LEU A 511 26.72 8.00 11.47
N ASP A 512 25.90 8.96 11.89
CA ASP A 512 24.65 9.28 11.21
C ASP A 512 24.92 10.22 10.03
N TRP A 513 25.23 9.63 8.87
CA TRP A 513 25.63 10.37 7.67
C TRP A 513 24.45 10.99 6.92
N ALA A 514 24.71 12.12 6.29
CA ALA A 514 23.83 12.66 5.26
C ALA A 514 23.64 11.63 4.13
N PRO A 515 22.41 11.45 3.61
CA PRO A 515 22.11 10.38 2.65
C PRO A 515 22.93 10.41 1.35
N ALA A 516 23.42 11.59 0.93
CA ALA A 516 24.24 11.73 -0.28
C ALA A 516 25.66 11.16 -0.11
N ASP A 517 26.19 11.13 1.12
CA ASP A 517 27.55 10.72 1.46
C ASP A 517 27.67 9.21 1.72
N LEU A 518 26.57 8.54 2.07
CA LEU A 518 26.52 7.10 2.38
C LEU A 518 27.22 6.22 1.34
N PRO A 519 27.02 6.38 0.02
CA PRO A 519 27.69 5.51 -0.96
C PRO A 519 29.21 5.73 -1.03
N THR A 520 29.69 6.93 -0.67
CA THR A 520 31.14 7.18 -0.53
C THR A 520 31.68 6.49 0.71
N VAL A 521 30.96 6.54 1.84
CA VAL A 521 31.30 5.82 3.08
C VAL A 521 31.38 4.32 2.84
N GLU A 522 30.43 3.74 2.12
CA GLU A 522 30.43 2.31 1.74
C GLU A 522 31.64 1.92 0.89
N LYS A 523 32.11 2.81 0.00
CA LYS A 523 33.32 2.57 -0.79
C LYS A 523 34.58 2.64 0.08
N LEU A 524 34.66 3.62 0.98
CA LEU A 524 35.83 3.83 1.83
C LEU A 524 36.01 2.72 2.87
N THR A 525 34.90 2.21 3.42
CA THR A 525 34.88 1.05 4.33
C THR A 525 35.31 -0.25 3.65
N ARG A 526 35.00 -0.44 2.35
CA ARG A 526 35.38 -1.66 1.60
C ARG A 526 36.85 -1.72 1.15
N ILE A 527 37.49 -0.57 0.91
CA ILE A 527 38.85 -0.52 0.33
C ILE A 527 39.92 -1.04 1.32
N ASN A 528 39.64 -1.09 2.62
CA ASN A 528 40.56 -1.64 3.63
C ASN A 528 40.37 -3.15 3.91
N HIS A 529 39.44 -3.83 3.22
CA HIS A 529 39.17 -5.26 3.39
C HIS A 529 39.79 -6.16 2.31
N ILE A 530 40.79 -5.66 1.56
CA ILE A 530 41.54 -6.44 0.55
C ILE A 530 43.00 -6.60 0.97
#